data_AF-A0AAJ2FM46-F1
#
_entry.id   AF-A0AAJ2FM46-F1
#
_cell.length_a   1.000
_cell.length_b   1.000
_cell.length_c   1.000
_cell.angle_alpha   90.00
_cell.angle_beta   90.00
_cell.angle_gamma   90.00
#
_symmetry.space_group_name_H-M   'P 1'
#
loop_
_entity.id
_entity.type
_entity.pdbx_description
1 polymer ?
#
loop_
_entity_poly.entity_id
_entity_poly.type
_entity_poly.pdbx_seq_one_letter_code
_entity_poly.pdbx_strand_id
1 'polypeptide(L)'
;MNLTRTLIIGNSGAGKSWLAERLAAQLKVPWIDLDLIYWVSDEHSIARPYAAALDIARVAAAEDQWVIEGVYGWIVRELIHRATALIWLCVDDDSCVANIRQREHRPDNDELLIALVEWAASYRMREDASGFTVHRQLFATFTGSKIKLMDRGEISAFAKSSHTV
;
A
#
# COMPACT_ATOMS: atom_id res chain seq x y z
N MET A 1 -0.80 0.66 -19.60
CA MET A 1 -1.68 0.52 -18.41
C MET A 1 -2.28 1.90 -18.12
N ASN A 2 -3.57 2.04 -17.79
CA ASN A 2 -4.12 3.36 -17.42
C ASN A 2 -3.84 3.65 -15.93
N LEU A 3 -2.80 4.45 -15.65
CA LEU A 3 -2.28 4.70 -14.31
C LEU A 3 -2.78 6.01 -13.66
N THR A 4 -3.77 6.68 -14.26
CA THR A 4 -4.25 8.00 -13.81
C THR A 4 -4.69 8.01 -12.34
N ARG A 5 -5.40 6.98 -11.88
CA ARG A 5 -5.84 6.83 -10.48
C ARG A 5 -5.43 5.45 -10.01
N THR A 6 -4.23 5.38 -9.44
CA THR A 6 -3.56 4.12 -9.12
C THR A 6 -3.65 3.81 -7.64
N LEU A 7 -4.23 2.64 -7.31
CA LEU A 7 -4.11 2.04 -5.99
C LEU A 7 -2.91 1.09 -5.96
N ILE A 8 -2.09 1.18 -4.92
CA ILE A 8 -1.00 0.24 -4.64
C ILE A 8 -1.25 -0.44 -3.30
N ILE A 9 -1.42 -1.76 -3.31
CA ILE A 9 -1.68 -2.56 -2.12
C ILE A 9 -0.59 -3.59 -1.89
N GLY A 10 -0.47 -4.08 -0.65
CA GLY A 10 0.51 -5.09 -0.25
C GLY A 10 0.90 -4.97 1.22
N ASN A 11 1.71 -5.92 1.67
CA ASN A 11 2.17 -6.00 3.06
C ASN A 11 3.06 -4.78 3.45
N SER A 12 3.26 -4.56 4.75
CA SER A 12 4.36 -3.73 5.23
C SER A 12 5.69 -4.33 4.77
N GLY A 13 6.70 -3.51 4.47
CA GLY A 13 7.98 -3.99 3.93
C GLY A 13 7.98 -4.43 2.46
N ALA A 14 6.82 -4.45 1.79
CA ALA A 14 6.73 -4.87 0.38
C ALA A 14 7.26 -3.84 -0.65
N GLY A 15 7.58 -2.61 -0.23
CA GLY A 15 8.08 -1.54 -1.11
C GLY A 15 7.01 -0.65 -1.74
N LYS A 16 5.80 -0.60 -1.17
CA LYS A 16 4.66 0.20 -1.69
C LYS A 16 5.01 1.68 -1.80
N SER A 17 5.46 2.29 -0.71
CA SER A 17 5.85 3.70 -0.65
C SER A 17 6.95 4.05 -1.66
N TRP A 18 7.94 3.15 -1.81
CA TRP A 18 9.02 3.32 -2.79
C TRP A 18 8.51 3.36 -4.24
N LEU A 19 7.56 2.48 -4.58
CA LEU A 19 6.96 2.43 -5.90
C LEU A 19 6.00 3.61 -6.12
N ALA A 20 5.19 3.93 -5.11
CA ALA A 20 4.21 5.00 -5.16
C ALA A 20 4.87 6.37 -5.38
N GLU A 21 5.92 6.67 -4.61
CA GLU A 21 6.75 7.88 -4.75
C GLU A 21 7.25 8.05 -6.18
N ARG A 22 7.85 6.99 -6.75
CA ARG A 22 8.42 7.00 -8.10
C ARG A 22 7.33 7.17 -9.16
N LEU A 23 6.23 6.44 -9.00
CA LEU A 23 5.15 6.49 -9.96
C LEU A 23 4.48 7.88 -9.96
N ALA A 24 4.22 8.42 -8.78
CA ALA A 24 3.64 9.75 -8.61
C ALA A 24 4.56 10.84 -9.18
N ALA A 25 5.87 10.77 -8.90
CA ALA A 25 6.85 11.70 -9.46
C ALA A 25 6.91 11.64 -10.99
N GLN A 26 6.86 10.44 -11.58
CA GLN A 26 6.84 10.25 -13.04
C GLN A 26 5.57 10.81 -13.68
N LEU A 27 4.41 10.52 -13.10
CA LEU A 27 3.10 10.96 -13.59
C LEU A 27 2.81 12.44 -13.24
N LYS A 28 3.61 13.05 -12.36
CA LYS A 28 3.40 14.39 -11.79
C LYS A 28 2.05 14.54 -11.10
N VAL A 29 1.68 13.53 -10.31
CA VAL A 29 0.41 13.48 -9.56
C VAL A 29 0.68 13.39 -8.06
N PRO A 30 -0.30 13.70 -7.20
CA PRO A 30 -0.16 13.51 -5.76
C PRO A 30 0.07 12.04 -5.39
N TRP A 31 0.96 11.83 -4.43
CA TRP A 31 1.09 10.57 -3.71
C TRP A 31 0.45 10.72 -2.32
N ILE A 32 -0.43 9.78 -1.97
CA ILE A 32 -1.05 9.69 -0.65
C ILE A 32 -0.71 8.35 -0.01
N ASP A 33 -0.12 8.42 1.18
CA ASP A 33 0.10 7.29 2.07
C ASP A 33 -1.12 7.11 2.99
N LEU A 34 -1.74 5.92 2.97
CA LEU A 34 -2.89 5.64 3.81
C LEU A 34 -2.55 5.58 5.31
N ASP A 35 -1.28 5.43 5.71
CA ASP A 35 -0.89 5.55 7.12
C ASP A 35 -1.20 6.95 7.67
N LEU A 36 -1.02 8.01 6.87
CA LEU A 36 -1.40 9.40 7.23
C LEU A 36 -2.93 9.58 7.36
N ILE A 37 -3.70 8.70 6.72
CA ILE A 37 -5.17 8.68 6.80
C ILE A 37 -5.65 7.84 7.99
N TYR A 38 -4.95 6.76 8.32
CA TYR A 38 -5.36 5.86 9.38
C TYR A 38 -4.93 6.34 10.76
N TRP A 39 -3.76 6.97 10.89
CA TRP A 39 -3.20 7.37 12.17
C TRP A 39 -3.37 8.86 12.46
N VAL A 40 -3.56 9.21 13.73
CA VAL A 40 -3.65 10.62 14.19
C VAL A 40 -2.26 11.21 14.47
N SER A 41 -1.30 10.38 14.87
CA SER A 41 0.06 10.76 15.21
C SER A 41 1.09 9.99 14.37
N ASP A 42 2.25 10.61 14.16
CA ASP A 42 3.39 10.01 13.44
C ASP A 42 4.01 8.82 14.20
N GLU A 43 3.66 8.66 15.47
CA GLU A 43 4.03 7.50 16.30
C GLU A 43 3.15 6.27 16.04
N HIS A 44 2.10 6.41 15.21
CA HIS A 44 1.17 5.33 14.85
C HIS A 44 0.56 4.63 16.08
N SER A 45 0.27 5.42 17.13
CA SER A 45 -0.23 4.92 18.41
C SER A 45 -1.74 5.08 18.59
N ILE A 46 -2.35 6.01 17.85
CA ILE A 46 -3.78 6.33 17.95
C ILE A 46 -4.44 6.28 16.58
N ALA A 47 -5.26 5.25 16.37
CA ALA A 47 -6.03 5.10 15.14
C ALA A 47 -7.15 6.15 15.07
N ARG A 48 -7.34 6.72 13.88
CA ARG A 48 -8.42 7.65 13.56
C ARG A 48 -9.76 6.90 13.55
N PRO A 49 -10.87 7.50 14.02
CA PRO A 49 -12.18 6.89 13.90
C PRO A 49 -12.50 6.50 12.47
N TYR A 50 -13.12 5.33 12.29
CA TYR A 50 -13.40 4.72 10.99
C TYR A 50 -14.04 5.69 9.98
N ALA A 51 -15.11 6.38 10.37
CA ALA A 51 -15.81 7.33 9.50
C ALA A 51 -14.92 8.50 9.06
N ALA A 52 -14.15 9.05 10.00
CA ALA A 52 -13.24 10.17 9.72
C ALA A 52 -12.10 9.77 8.76
N ALA A 53 -11.56 8.56 8.91
CA ALA A 53 -10.57 8.03 7.97
C ALA A 53 -11.15 7.83 6.56
N LEU A 54 -12.39 7.33 6.43
CA LEU A 54 -13.05 7.23 5.13
C LEU A 54 -13.34 8.59 4.49
N ASP A 55 -13.77 9.58 5.27
CA ASP A 55 -14.03 10.93 4.76
C ASP A 55 -12.75 11.57 4.19
N ILE A 56 -11.63 11.44 4.91
CA ILE A 56 -10.32 11.92 4.44
C ILE A 56 -9.89 11.15 3.17
N ALA A 57 -10.07 9.83 3.15
CA ALA A 57 -9.75 9.02 1.97
C ALA A 57 -10.57 9.42 0.74
N ARG A 58 -11.87 9.69 0.91
CA ARG A 58 -12.75 10.15 -0.17
C ARG A 58 -12.33 11.51 -0.71
N VAL A 59 -11.93 12.44 0.17
CA VAL A 59 -11.40 13.74 -0.22
C VAL A 59 -10.09 13.58 -0.99
N ALA A 60 -9.15 12.76 -0.50
CA ALA A 60 -7.89 12.48 -1.18
C ALA A 60 -8.09 11.86 -2.58
N ALA A 61 -9.13 11.03 -2.75
CA ALA A 61 -9.48 10.41 -4.02
C ALA A 61 -10.51 11.21 -4.85
N ALA A 62 -10.79 12.47 -4.50
CA ALA A 62 -11.70 13.34 -5.24
C ALA A 62 -11.06 13.92 -6.50
N GLU A 63 -9.73 14.05 -6.51
CA GLU A 63 -8.95 14.57 -7.63
C GLU A 63 -8.97 13.63 -8.86
N ASP A 64 -8.73 14.20 -10.03
CA ASP A 64 -8.75 13.47 -11.30
C ASP A 64 -7.58 12.48 -11.44
N GLN A 65 -6.46 12.72 -10.75
CA GLN A 65 -5.26 11.91 -10.82
C GLN A 65 -4.58 11.77 -9.46
N TRP A 66 -4.12 10.56 -9.13
CA TRP A 66 -3.46 10.27 -7.86
C TRP A 66 -2.80 8.89 -7.86
N VAL A 67 -1.82 8.74 -6.95
CA VAL A 67 -1.32 7.45 -6.49
C VAL A 67 -1.61 7.32 -5.01
N ILE A 68 -2.41 6.34 -4.62
CA ILE A 68 -2.75 6.05 -3.23
C ILE A 68 -2.19 4.68 -2.89
N GLU A 69 -1.49 4.57 -1.76
CA GLU A 69 -0.88 3.31 -1.35
C GLU A 69 -1.15 2.96 0.11
N GLY A 70 -1.31 1.66 0.40
CA GLY A 70 -1.38 1.20 1.78
C GLY A 70 -1.84 -0.25 1.93
N VAL A 71 -1.89 -0.70 3.18
CA VAL A 71 -2.31 -2.07 3.53
C VAL A 71 -3.81 -2.17 3.87
N TYR A 72 -4.48 -1.05 4.14
CA TYR A 72 -5.84 -1.01 4.67
C TYR A 72 -6.91 -1.35 3.63
N GLY A 73 -7.20 -2.64 3.44
CA GLY A 73 -8.13 -3.11 2.41
C GLY A 73 -9.56 -2.59 2.58
N TRP A 74 -9.98 -2.17 3.78
CA TRP A 74 -11.27 -1.52 4.00
C TRP A 74 -11.31 -0.09 3.45
N ILE A 75 -10.22 0.68 3.54
CA ILE A 75 -10.11 1.99 2.88
C ILE A 75 -9.99 1.78 1.36
N VAL A 76 -9.14 0.84 0.93
CA VAL A 76 -8.97 0.52 -0.49
C VAL A 76 -10.32 0.13 -1.12
N ARG A 77 -11.15 -0.66 -0.44
CA ARG A 77 -12.49 -1.04 -0.90
C ARG A 77 -13.40 0.17 -1.12
N GLU A 78 -13.29 1.20 -0.29
CA GLU A 78 -14.04 2.45 -0.47
C GLU A 78 -13.60 3.20 -1.74
N LEU A 79 -12.30 3.20 -2.03
CA LEU A 79 -11.73 3.97 -3.14
C LEU A 79 -11.71 3.22 -4.48
N ILE A 80 -11.85 1.89 -4.46
CA ILE A 80 -11.56 1.03 -5.61
C ILE A 80 -12.40 1.35 -6.85
N HIS A 81 -13.64 1.83 -6.67
CA HIS A 81 -14.53 2.18 -7.77
C HIS A 81 -14.06 3.39 -8.58
N ARG A 82 -13.17 4.22 -8.02
CA ARG A 82 -12.57 5.38 -8.69
C ARG A 82 -11.26 5.02 -9.40
N ALA A 83 -10.59 3.95 -8.98
CA ALA A 83 -9.29 3.58 -9.49
C ALA A 83 -9.35 3.14 -10.97
N THR A 84 -8.36 3.58 -11.75
CA THR A 84 -8.12 3.07 -13.12
C THR A 84 -7.13 1.92 -13.12
N ALA A 85 -6.27 1.87 -12.10
CA ALA A 85 -5.24 0.86 -11.92
C ALA A 85 -5.19 0.33 -10.49
N LEU A 86 -4.90 -0.97 -10.36
CA LEU A 86 -4.57 -1.62 -9.10
C LEU A 86 -3.26 -2.41 -9.23
N ILE A 87 -2.26 -2.02 -8.46
CA ILE A 87 -0.98 -2.71 -8.35
C ILE A 87 -0.95 -3.44 -7.03
N TRP A 88 -0.72 -4.75 -7.04
CA TRP A 88 -0.54 -5.52 -5.82
C TRP A 88 0.89 -6.00 -5.69
N LEU A 89 1.60 -5.50 -4.67
CA LEU A 89 2.89 -6.00 -4.25
C LEU A 89 2.67 -7.22 -3.36
N CYS A 90 2.72 -8.40 -3.99
CA CYS A 90 2.53 -9.70 -3.35
C CYS A 90 3.88 -10.36 -3.07
N VAL A 91 4.77 -9.60 -2.43
CA VAL A 91 6.04 -10.09 -1.90
C VAL A 91 5.76 -11.08 -0.77
N ASP A 92 6.61 -12.09 -0.59
CA ASP A 92 6.51 -13.03 0.52
C ASP A 92 6.76 -12.34 1.87
N ASP A 93 6.19 -12.91 2.93
CA ASP A 93 6.14 -12.28 4.24
C ASP A 93 7.55 -12.20 4.87
N ASP A 94 8.41 -13.19 4.61
CA ASP A 94 9.80 -13.23 5.09
C ASP A 94 10.65 -12.12 4.45
N SER A 95 10.54 -11.93 3.14
CA SER A 95 11.19 -10.82 2.43
C SER A 95 10.69 -9.46 2.92
N CYS A 96 9.39 -9.35 3.21
CA CYS A 96 8.82 -8.14 3.81
C CYS A 96 9.42 -7.83 5.19
N VAL A 97 9.53 -8.85 6.06
CA VAL A 97 10.15 -8.73 7.38
C VAL A 97 11.63 -8.36 7.27
N ALA A 98 12.38 -9.00 6.37
CA ALA A 98 13.78 -8.70 6.13
C ALA A 98 13.98 -7.24 5.69
N ASN A 99 13.12 -6.73 4.81
CA ASN A 99 13.15 -5.34 4.37
C ASN A 99 12.85 -4.36 5.52
N ILE A 100 11.91 -4.69 6.41
CA ILE A 100 11.62 -3.88 7.60
C ILE A 100 12.84 -3.82 8.49
N ARG A 101 13.45 -4.97 8.83
CA ARG A 101 14.64 -5.03 9.69
C ARG A 101 15.84 -4.29 9.09
N GLN A 102 15.98 -4.28 7.76
CA GLN A 102 17.03 -3.51 7.10
C GLN A 102 16.78 -1.99 7.13
N ARG A 103 15.52 -1.57 7.08
CA ARG A 103 15.13 -0.14 7.03
C ARG A 103 15.06 0.49 8.41
N GLU A 104 14.44 -0.20 9.35
CA GLU A 104 14.25 0.25 10.72
C GLU A 104 15.56 0.06 11.49
N HIS A 105 16.33 1.15 11.64
CA HIS A 105 17.58 1.16 12.42
C HIS A 105 17.27 1.22 13.93
N ARG A 106 16.42 0.31 14.40
CA ARG A 106 15.97 0.20 15.79
C ARG A 106 16.57 -1.07 16.43
N PRO A 107 16.82 -1.09 17.74
CA PRO A 107 17.21 -2.30 18.46
C PRO A 107 16.17 -3.42 18.31
N ASP A 108 16.60 -4.69 18.30
CA ASP A 108 15.68 -5.84 18.17
C ASP A 108 14.68 -5.98 19.33
N ASN A 109 14.94 -5.34 20.47
CA ASN A 109 14.05 -5.30 21.62
C ASN A 109 13.12 -4.07 21.65
N ASP A 110 13.09 -3.25 20.59
CA ASP A 110 12.17 -2.14 20.44
C ASP A 110 10.73 -2.67 20.22
N GLU A 111 9.80 -2.29 21.10
CA GLU A 111 8.42 -2.80 21.08
C GLU A 111 7.68 -2.46 19.78
N LEU A 112 7.95 -1.28 19.20
CA LEU A 112 7.33 -0.86 17.94
C LEU A 112 7.87 -1.66 16.76
N LEU A 113 9.18 -1.94 16.73
CA LEU A 113 9.77 -2.82 15.72
C LEU A 113 9.21 -4.24 15.82
N ILE A 114 9.11 -4.78 17.04
CA ILE A 114 8.53 -6.12 17.27
C ILE A 114 7.09 -6.17 16.73
N ALA A 115 6.24 -5.21 17.12
CA ALA A 115 4.85 -5.15 16.67
C ALA A 115 4.75 -5.02 15.13
N LEU A 116 5.61 -4.21 14.50
CA LEU A 116 5.64 -4.04 13.04
C LEU A 116 6.07 -5.32 12.32
N VAL A 117 7.07 -6.03 12.85
CA VAL A 117 7.55 -7.31 12.30
C VAL A 117 6.47 -8.39 12.45
N GLU A 118 5.82 -8.49 13.61
CA GLU A 118 4.71 -9.44 13.83
C GLU A 118 3.52 -9.14 12.91
N TRP A 119 3.18 -7.85 12.73
CA TRP A 119 2.16 -7.41 11.81
C TRP A 119 2.45 -7.81 10.36
N ALA A 120 3.71 -7.67 9.93
CA ALA A 120 4.14 -8.05 8.59
C ALA A 120 4.21 -9.57 8.40
N ALA A 121 4.76 -10.30 9.37
CA ALA A 121 4.89 -11.76 9.32
C ALA A 121 3.54 -12.48 9.31
N SER A 122 2.48 -11.86 9.84
CA SER A 122 1.14 -12.45 9.92
C SER A 122 0.24 -12.11 8.72
N TYR A 123 0.72 -11.35 7.73
CA TYR A 123 -0.11 -10.85 6.61
C TYR A 123 -0.91 -11.94 5.89
N ARG A 124 -0.32 -13.11 5.62
CA ARG A 124 -1.03 -14.23 4.97
C ARG A 124 -2.06 -14.94 5.83
N MET A 125 -1.86 -14.92 7.14
CA MET A 125 -2.72 -15.61 8.11
C MET A 125 -3.78 -14.69 8.71
N ARG A 126 -3.61 -13.37 8.61
CA ARG A 126 -4.57 -12.39 9.12
C ARG A 126 -5.89 -12.42 8.35
N GLU A 127 -6.97 -12.49 9.11
CA GLU A 127 -8.36 -12.51 8.61
C GLU A 127 -9.00 -11.12 8.55
N ASP A 128 -8.30 -10.09 9.04
CA ASP A 128 -8.76 -8.71 9.01
C ASP A 128 -8.74 -8.10 7.60
N ALA A 129 -9.30 -6.89 7.48
CA ALA A 129 -9.41 -6.15 6.22
C ALA A 129 -8.05 -5.75 5.62
N SER A 130 -6.95 -5.91 6.34
CA SER A 130 -5.59 -5.56 5.93
C SER A 130 -4.74 -6.81 5.63
N GLY A 131 -5.34 -8.01 5.62
CA GLY A 131 -4.67 -9.28 5.33
C GLY A 131 -4.68 -9.70 3.85
N PHE A 132 -3.91 -10.74 3.54
CA PHE A 132 -3.72 -11.27 2.18
C PHE A 132 -5.04 -11.67 1.50
N THR A 133 -5.96 -12.30 2.23
CA THR A 133 -7.24 -12.78 1.66
C THR A 133 -8.06 -11.62 1.09
N VAL A 134 -8.08 -10.48 1.79
CA VAL A 134 -8.82 -9.30 1.35
C VAL A 134 -8.14 -8.63 0.16
N HIS A 135 -6.81 -8.50 0.17
CA HIS A 135 -6.07 -7.99 -1.00
C HIS A 135 -6.25 -8.87 -2.23
N ARG A 136 -6.22 -10.20 -2.05
CA ARG A 136 -6.51 -11.17 -3.11
C ARG A 136 -7.90 -10.98 -3.69
N GLN A 137 -8.92 -10.77 -2.84
CA GLN A 137 -10.28 -10.54 -3.29
C GLN A 137 -10.40 -9.23 -4.06
N LEU A 138 -9.88 -8.11 -3.51
CA LEU A 138 -9.87 -6.80 -4.18
C LEU A 138 -9.22 -6.90 -5.56
N PHE A 139 -8.07 -7.58 -5.64
CA PHE A 139 -7.36 -7.81 -6.90
C PHE A 139 -8.16 -8.66 -7.89
N ALA A 140 -8.75 -9.77 -7.42
CA ALA A 140 -9.54 -10.66 -8.27
C ALA A 140 -10.76 -9.94 -8.88
N THR A 141 -11.47 -9.16 -8.08
CA THR A 141 -12.72 -8.48 -8.49
C THR A 141 -12.49 -7.17 -9.26
N PHE A 142 -11.30 -6.56 -9.18
CA PHE A 142 -11.03 -5.33 -9.91
C PHE A 142 -11.02 -5.56 -11.42
N THR A 143 -11.78 -4.75 -12.16
CA THR A 143 -11.96 -4.86 -13.62
C THR A 143 -11.13 -3.87 -14.42
N GLY A 144 -10.57 -2.84 -13.77
CA GLY A 144 -9.63 -1.92 -14.38
C GLY A 144 -8.27 -2.57 -14.67
N SER A 145 -7.28 -1.76 -15.03
CA SER A 145 -5.95 -2.30 -15.29
C SER A 145 -5.34 -2.85 -13.99
N LYS A 146 -4.87 -4.09 -13.97
CA LYS A 146 -4.22 -4.64 -12.77
C LYS A 146 -2.96 -5.42 -13.04
N ILE A 147 -2.03 -5.35 -12.10
CA ILE A 147 -0.78 -6.11 -12.13
C ILE A 147 -0.41 -6.56 -10.72
N LYS A 148 0.07 -7.79 -10.61
CA LYS A 148 0.61 -8.37 -9.39
C LYS A 148 2.12 -8.49 -9.57
N LEU A 149 2.88 -7.96 -8.61
CA LEU A 149 4.34 -7.95 -8.60
C LEU A 149 4.81 -8.74 -7.39
N MET A 150 5.69 -9.72 -7.60
CA MET A 150 6.05 -10.75 -6.64
C MET A 150 7.36 -10.48 -5.92
N ASP A 151 8.26 -9.70 -6.51
CA ASP A 151 9.58 -9.45 -5.94
C ASP A 151 10.13 -8.06 -6.31
N ARG A 152 11.29 -7.72 -5.72
CA ARG A 152 11.98 -6.45 -5.94
C ARG A 152 12.39 -6.24 -7.41
N GLY A 153 12.70 -7.31 -8.14
CA GLY A 153 13.07 -7.27 -9.54
C GLY A 153 11.91 -6.84 -10.42
N GLU A 154 10.74 -7.47 -10.23
CA GLU A 154 9.50 -7.10 -10.93
C GLU A 154 9.05 -5.68 -10.59
N ILE A 155 9.11 -5.30 -9.31
CA ILE A 155 8.80 -3.93 -8.85
C ILE A 155 9.71 -2.90 -9.53
N SER A 156 11.02 -3.17 -9.57
CA SER A 156 12.00 -2.27 -10.19
C SER A 156 11.83 -2.20 -11.70
N ALA A 157 11.52 -3.32 -12.35
CA ALA A 157 11.27 -3.37 -13.79
C ALA A 157 10.02 -2.55 -14.15
N PHE A 158 8.92 -2.70 -13.40
CA PHE A 158 7.69 -1.94 -13.59
C PHE A 158 7.89 -0.42 -13.41
N ALA A 159 8.63 -0.03 -12.36
CA ALA A 159 8.93 1.37 -12.11
C ALA A 159 9.75 2.02 -13.24
N LYS A 160 10.60 1.24 -13.93
CA LYS A 160 11.40 1.71 -15.09
C LYS A 160 10.62 1.73 -16.39
N SER A 161 9.76 0.73 -16.64
CA SER A 161 8.96 0.65 -17.87
C SER A 161 7.88 1.73 -17.95
N SER A 162 7.51 2.31 -16.82
CA SER A 162 6.53 3.40 -16.74
C SER A 162 7.08 4.75 -17.25
N HIS A 163 8.37 4.83 -17.65
CA HIS A 163 8.99 6.01 -18.27
C HIS A 163 8.65 6.24 -19.75
N THR A 164 7.94 5.30 -20.41
CA THR A 164 7.79 5.31 -21.88
C THR A 164 6.38 5.64 -22.35
N VAL A 165 5.67 6.54 -21.66
CA VAL A 165 4.37 7.07 -22.11
C VAL A 165 4.42 8.59 -22.15
#